data_AF-A0A3R7XSZ6-F1
#
_entry.id   AF-A0A3R7XSZ6-F1
#
_cell.length_a   1.000
_cell.length_b   1.000
_cell.length_c   1.000
_cell.angle_alpha   90.00
_cell.angle_beta   90.00
_cell.angle_gamma   90.00
#
_symmetry.space_group_name_H-M   'P 1'
#
loop_
_entity.id
_entity.type
_entity.pdbx_description
1 polymer ?
#
loop_
_entity_poly.entity_id
_entity_poly.type
_entity_poly.pdbx_seq_one_letter_code
_entity_poly.pdbx_strand_id
1 'polypeptide(L)'
;MAEKKSPASGWPIVKGDFHSGDPNSCVAVVTNGSHLDEAGICASGAAICGSCKTENLGLEKIIANIISNPNIRFVLACGTEVKGHLSGQSLIALHQNG
;
A
#
# COMPACT_ATOMS: atom_id res chain seq x y z
N MET A 1 16.44 3.12 -18.65
CA MET A 1 15.65 3.72 -17.54
C MET A 1 14.29 3.06 -17.49
N ALA A 2 13.66 2.94 -16.31
CA ALA A 2 12.32 2.36 -16.20
C ALA A 2 11.25 3.31 -16.77
N GLU A 3 10.31 2.79 -17.54
CA GLU A 3 9.18 3.58 -18.04
C GLU A 3 8.22 3.98 -16.90
N LYS A 4 7.66 5.18 -16.99
CA LYS A 4 6.70 5.73 -16.03
C LYS A 4 5.45 6.21 -16.74
N LYS A 5 4.31 6.15 -16.04
CA LYS A 5 3.01 6.64 -16.53
C LYS A 5 2.38 7.52 -15.47
N SER A 6 1.53 8.45 -15.89
CA SER A 6 0.78 9.28 -14.96
C SER A 6 -0.19 8.42 -14.13
N PRO A 7 -0.23 8.57 -12.80
CA PRO A 7 -1.33 8.06 -11.97
C PRO A 7 -2.67 8.69 -12.37
N ALA A 8 -3.76 8.10 -11.88
CA ALA A 8 -5.07 8.73 -11.98
C ALA A 8 -5.07 10.15 -11.38
N SER A 9 -5.88 11.05 -11.94
CA SER A 9 -5.98 12.44 -11.46
C SER A 9 -6.41 12.47 -9.99
N GLY A 10 -5.63 13.18 -9.16
CA GLY A 10 -5.88 13.28 -7.72
C GLY A 10 -5.45 12.07 -6.91
N TRP A 11 -4.61 11.18 -7.46
CA TRP A 11 -4.04 10.06 -6.72
C TRP A 11 -3.26 10.52 -5.47
N PRO A 12 -3.40 9.85 -4.30
CA PRO A 12 -4.29 8.71 -4.03
C PRO A 12 -5.78 9.10 -3.93
N ILE A 13 -6.66 8.32 -4.59
CA ILE A 13 -8.09 8.66 -4.75
C ILE A 13 -8.87 8.32 -3.47
N VAL A 14 -8.61 7.15 -2.89
CA VAL A 14 -9.41 6.63 -1.77
C VAL A 14 -8.79 7.10 -0.47
N LYS A 15 -9.57 7.79 0.36
CA LYS A 15 -9.13 8.26 1.68
C LYS A 15 -8.88 7.10 2.64
N GLY A 16 -7.82 7.22 3.43
CA GLY A 16 -7.40 6.23 4.41
C GLY A 16 -6.30 6.78 5.31
N ASP A 17 -5.76 5.91 6.15
CA ASP A 17 -4.65 6.21 7.05
C ASP A 17 -3.33 5.82 6.37
N PHE A 18 -2.74 6.77 5.65
CA PHE A 18 -1.49 6.59 4.92
C PHE A 18 -0.77 7.92 4.71
N HIS A 19 0.50 7.82 4.36
CA HIS A 19 1.31 8.89 3.81
C HIS A 19 1.58 8.61 2.32
N SER A 20 1.62 9.67 1.51
CA SER A 20 2.01 9.59 0.10
C SER A 20 3.42 10.15 -0.10
N GLY A 21 4.24 9.42 -0.86
CA GLY A 21 5.57 9.83 -1.30
C GLY A 21 5.60 10.13 -2.79
N ASP A 22 6.68 9.74 -3.49
CA ASP A 22 6.83 9.96 -4.93
C ASP A 22 5.85 9.09 -5.74
N PRO A 23 4.89 9.68 -6.49
CA PRO A 23 3.96 8.91 -7.31
C PRO A 23 4.62 8.12 -8.45
N ASN A 24 5.88 8.38 -8.78
CA ASN A 24 6.66 7.61 -9.74
C ASN A 24 7.41 6.42 -9.11
N SER A 25 7.43 6.29 -7.78
CA SER A 25 8.01 5.12 -7.13
C SER A 25 7.21 3.85 -7.46
N CYS A 26 7.92 2.71 -7.51
CA CYS A 26 7.32 1.42 -7.79
C CYS A 26 6.90 0.61 -6.56
N VAL A 27 7.04 1.18 -5.36
CA VAL A 27 6.86 0.45 -4.10
C VAL A 27 5.74 1.06 -3.27
N ALA A 28 4.77 0.23 -2.88
CA ALA A 28 3.83 0.52 -1.80
C ALA A 28 4.20 -0.30 -0.56
N VAL A 29 3.97 0.25 0.62
CA VAL A 29 4.27 -0.41 1.91
C VAL A 29 3.01 -0.49 2.76
N VAL A 30 2.69 -1.69 3.24
CA VAL A 30 1.59 -1.98 4.14
C VAL A 30 2.18 -2.40 5.48
N THR A 31 1.98 -1.59 6.53
CA THR A 31 2.58 -1.81 7.86
C THR A 31 1.73 -2.69 8.78
N ASN A 32 0.66 -3.30 8.25
CA ASN A 32 -0.28 -4.17 8.95
C ASN A 32 -0.77 -3.56 10.27
N GLY A 33 -0.54 -4.21 11.40
CA GLY A 33 -0.91 -3.73 12.73
C GLY A 33 0.11 -2.82 13.40
N SER A 34 1.26 -2.56 12.77
CA SER A 34 2.29 -1.66 13.30
C SER A 34 2.00 -0.20 12.94
N HIS A 35 2.42 0.70 13.84
CA HIS A 35 2.63 2.11 13.54
C HIS A 35 4.14 2.33 13.46
N LEU A 36 4.66 2.53 12.25
CA LEU A 36 6.09 2.75 12.01
C LEU A 36 6.35 4.24 11.75
N ASP A 37 7.46 4.59 11.11
CA ASP A 37 7.67 5.93 10.55
C ASP A 37 7.21 5.92 9.09
N GLU A 38 5.91 5.85 8.84
CA GLU A 38 5.35 5.78 7.47
C GLU A 38 5.76 7.00 6.63
N ALA A 39 5.90 8.17 7.25
CA ALA A 39 6.40 9.38 6.61
C ALA A 39 7.87 9.23 6.18
N GLY A 40 8.74 8.73 7.06
CA GLY A 40 10.14 8.43 6.75
C GLY A 40 10.30 7.33 5.70
N ILE A 41 9.41 6.33 5.68
CA ILE A 41 9.38 5.29 4.63
C ILE A 41 9.04 5.90 3.27
N CYS A 42 8.05 6.79 3.19
CA CYS A 42 7.75 7.56 1.98
C CYS A 42 8.92 8.45 1.55
N ALA A 43 9.54 9.15 2.50
CA ALA A 43 10.73 9.98 2.24
C ALA A 43 11.93 9.15 1.73
N SER A 44 12.01 7.87 2.10
CA SER A 44 13.02 6.92 1.64
C SER A 44 12.72 6.30 0.28
N GLY A 45 11.58 6.65 -0.34
CA GLY A 45 11.27 6.29 -1.73
C GLY A 45 10.05 5.40 -1.92
N ALA A 46 9.19 5.17 -0.93
CA ALA A 46 7.89 4.53 -1.16
C ALA A 46 6.89 5.51 -1.80
N ALA A 47 6.06 5.03 -2.73
CA ALA A 47 4.98 5.82 -3.33
C ALA A 47 3.87 6.11 -2.32
N ILE A 48 3.57 5.13 -1.47
CA ILE A 48 2.53 5.20 -0.45
C ILE A 48 2.87 4.24 0.69
N CYS A 49 2.63 4.64 1.93
CA CYS A 49 2.88 3.81 3.11
C CYS A 49 1.75 4.01 4.14
N GLY A 50 1.18 2.92 4.65
CA GLY A 50 0.09 3.00 5.63
C GLY A 50 -0.24 1.66 6.30
N SER A 51 -1.02 1.74 7.37
CA SER A 51 -1.44 0.57 8.14
C SER A 51 -2.67 -0.11 7.52
N CYS A 52 -2.84 -1.41 7.78
CA CYS A 52 -4.03 -2.15 7.36
C CYS A 52 -4.46 -3.15 8.42
N LYS A 53 -5.62 -2.88 9.03
CA LYS A 53 -6.12 -3.62 10.20
C LYS A 53 -7.21 -4.63 9.87
N THR A 54 -7.84 -4.52 8.69
CA THR A 54 -9.00 -5.34 8.31
C THR A 54 -8.76 -6.02 6.97
N GLU A 55 -9.04 -7.31 6.90
CA GLU A 55 -8.91 -8.21 5.75
C GLU A 55 -9.98 -8.03 4.66
N ASN A 56 -10.81 -6.98 4.75
CA ASN A 56 -11.86 -6.63 3.81
C ASN A 56 -11.74 -5.16 3.33
N LEU A 57 -12.44 -4.20 3.95
CA LEU A 57 -12.44 -2.78 3.58
C LEU A 57 -11.02 -2.19 3.51
N GLY A 58 -10.12 -2.61 4.42
CA GLY A 58 -8.71 -2.22 4.40
C GLY A 58 -8.01 -2.64 3.11
N LEU A 59 -8.18 -3.91 2.70
CA LEU A 59 -7.62 -4.44 1.46
C LEU A 59 -8.23 -3.78 0.23
N GLU A 60 -9.54 -3.53 0.22
CA GLU A 60 -10.21 -2.82 -0.88
C GLU A 60 -9.58 -1.43 -1.12
N LYS A 61 -9.33 -0.67 -0.04
CA LYS A 61 -8.68 0.65 -0.12
C LYS A 61 -7.24 0.56 -0.61
N ILE A 62 -6.48 -0.43 -0.14
CA ILE A 62 -5.12 -0.70 -0.62
C ILE A 62 -5.13 -0.95 -2.12
N ILE A 63 -5.97 -1.88 -2.58
CA ILE A 63 -6.02 -2.30 -3.99
C ILE A 63 -6.44 -1.12 -4.87
N ALA A 64 -7.50 -0.40 -4.49
CA ALA A 64 -7.99 0.75 -5.26
C ALA A 64 -6.93 1.84 -5.43
N ASN A 65 -6.16 2.16 -4.37
CA ASN A 65 -5.08 3.13 -4.46
C ASN A 65 -3.85 2.58 -5.21
N ILE A 66 -3.56 1.28 -5.16
CA ILE A 66 -2.43 0.71 -5.92
C ILE A 66 -2.74 0.68 -7.42
N ILE A 67 -3.88 0.12 -7.83
CA ILE A 67 -4.18 -0.05 -9.27
C ILE A 67 -4.45 1.27 -9.99
N SER A 68 -4.79 2.33 -9.26
CA SER A 68 -4.93 3.69 -9.81
C SER A 68 -3.58 4.41 -10.03
N ASN A 69 -2.46 3.80 -9.64
CA ASN A 69 -1.11 4.24 -9.98
C ASN A 69 -0.31 3.14 -10.68
N PRO A 70 -0.16 3.17 -12.01
CA PRO A 70 0.52 2.14 -12.78
C PRO A 70 2.03 2.05 -12.51
N ASN A 71 2.62 3.02 -11.81
CA ASN A 71 4.03 2.97 -11.44
C ASN A 71 4.29 1.96 -10.32
N ILE A 72 3.30 1.67 -9.46
CA ILE A 72 3.44 0.75 -8.31
C ILE A 72 3.45 -0.69 -8.81
N ARG A 73 4.57 -1.38 -8.64
CA ARG A 73 4.80 -2.76 -9.10
C ARG A 73 5.12 -3.73 -7.97
N PHE A 74 5.36 -3.22 -6.75
CA PHE A 74 5.70 -4.01 -5.57
C PHE A 74 4.86 -3.53 -4.39
N VAL A 75 4.39 -4.50 -3.59
CA VAL A 75 3.72 -4.26 -2.32
C VAL A 75 4.51 -4.99 -1.24
N LEU A 76 5.04 -4.25 -0.28
CA LEU A 76 5.73 -4.81 0.88
C LEU A 76 4.74 -4.90 2.04
N ALA A 77 4.33 -6.11 2.41
CA ALA A 77 3.61 -6.37 3.65
C ALA A 77 4.63 -6.56 4.79
N CYS A 78 4.62 -5.67 5.76
CA CYS A 78 5.57 -5.66 6.88
C CYS A 78 4.89 -5.25 8.19
N GLY A 79 5.66 -5.17 9.28
CA GLY A 79 5.12 -4.92 10.61
C GLY A 79 4.45 -6.15 11.24
N THR A 80 3.87 -5.95 12.41
CA THR A 80 3.21 -6.99 13.19
C THR A 80 1.88 -7.37 12.55
N GLU A 81 1.63 -8.67 12.39
CA GLU A 81 0.35 -9.17 11.89
C GLU A 81 -0.81 -8.79 12.84
N VAL A 82 -2.00 -8.62 12.27
CA VAL A 82 -3.20 -8.25 13.01
C VAL A 82 -3.87 -9.50 13.56
N LYS A 83 -3.86 -9.67 14.89
CA LYS A 83 -4.49 -10.83 15.54
C LYS A 83 -5.98 -10.91 15.17
N GLY A 84 -6.44 -12.10 14.77
CA GLY A 84 -7.83 -12.36 14.38
C GLY A 84 -8.09 -12.04 12.91
N HIS A 85 -7.79 -10.81 12.48
CA HIS A 85 -8.00 -10.37 11.09
C HIS A 85 -7.02 -11.00 10.10
N LEU A 86 -5.75 -11.19 10.51
CA LEU A 86 -4.68 -11.72 9.66
C LEU A 86 -4.60 -10.98 8.30
N SER A 87 -4.65 -9.65 8.35
CA SER A 87 -4.77 -8.82 7.14
C SER A 87 -3.57 -8.95 6.21
N GLY A 88 -2.36 -9.09 6.74
CA GLY A 88 -1.16 -9.32 5.93
C GLY A 88 -1.21 -10.66 5.19
N GLN A 89 -1.53 -11.74 5.90
CA GLN A 89 -1.73 -13.06 5.31
C GLN A 89 -2.86 -13.08 4.28
N SER A 90 -3.97 -12.39 4.56
CA SER A 90 -5.13 -12.29 3.66
C SER A 90 -4.76 -11.55 2.36
N LEU A 91 -4.00 -10.46 2.44
CA LEU A 91 -3.50 -9.73 1.26
C LEU A 91 -2.59 -10.61 0.40
N ILE A 92 -1.69 -11.37 1.02
CA ILE A 92 -0.78 -12.30 0.31
C ILE A 92 -1.59 -13.41 -0.37
N ALA A 93 -2.57 -13.99 0.35
CA ALA A 93 -3.42 -15.05 -0.18
C ALA A 93 -4.28 -14.56 -1.36
N LEU A 94 -4.83 -13.34 -1.27
CA LEU A 94 -5.58 -12.71 -2.35
C LEU A 94 -4.71 -12.56 -3.61
N HIS A 95 -3.47 -12.08 -3.48
CA HIS A 95 -2.58 -11.94 -4.64
C HIS A 95 -2.25 -13.28 -5.31
N GLN A 96 -2.08 -14.34 -4.51
CA GLN A 96 -1.72 -15.67 -5.01
C GLN A 96 -2.90 -16.42 -5.63
N ASN A 97 -4.12 -16.23 -5.10
CA ASN A 97 -5.24 -17.13 -5.36
C ASN A 97 -6.46 -16.46 -6.01
N GLY A 98 -6.51 -15.12 -6.07
CA GLY A 98 -7.66 -14.37 -6.55
C GLY A 98 -8.58 -13.93 -5.42
#